data_AF-A0A2P2FZX5-F1
#
_entry.id   AF-A0A2P2FZX5-F1
#
_cell.length_a   1.000
_cell.length_b   1.000
_cell.length_c   1.000
_cell.angle_alpha   90.00
_cell.angle_beta   90.00
_cell.angle_gamma   90.00
#
_symmetry.space_group_name_H-M   'P 1'
#
loop_
_entity.id
_entity.type
_entity.pdbx_description
1 polymer ?
#
loop_
_entity_poly.entity_id
_entity_poly.type
_entity_poly.pdbx_seq_one_letter_code
_entity_poly.pdbx_strand_id
1 'polypeptide(L)'
;MDVETMDEVADCLLSVAWNIFPLMGKPPARPENRPEEIRSLLVDTCHDAGLRAREWAAEHGAGTEEDRRPFLRLAEVGTDANLLLGMVSGTLVPDHERVRRRWAEIETLAAEAGELAVLIKGRPVGRPPLTAGDQSFSSVRS
;
A
#
# COMPACT_ATOMS: atom_id res chain seq x y z
N MET A 1 -13.72 8.87 -16.61
CA MET A 1 -13.11 7.94 -15.65
C MET A 1 -13.09 8.72 -14.36
N ASP A 2 -13.97 8.38 -13.41
CA ASP A 2 -14.06 9.12 -12.16
C ASP A 2 -12.71 9.09 -11.46
N VAL A 3 -12.27 10.26 -11.01
CA VAL A 3 -11.00 10.42 -10.32
C VAL A 3 -11.19 9.84 -8.92
N GLU A 4 -10.54 8.71 -8.63
CA GLU A 4 -10.59 8.09 -7.30
C GLU A 4 -10.30 9.14 -6.23
N THR A 5 -11.08 9.17 -5.15
CA THR A 5 -10.87 10.10 -4.04
C THR A 5 -10.00 9.46 -2.96
N MET A 6 -9.31 10.26 -2.13
CA MET A 6 -8.50 9.71 -1.04
C MET A 6 -9.33 8.86 -0.05
N ASP A 7 -10.61 9.16 0.15
CA ASP A 7 -11.53 8.32 0.94
C ASP A 7 -11.77 6.95 0.29
N GLU A 8 -11.96 6.88 -1.02
CA GLU A 8 -12.09 5.60 -1.75
C GLU A 8 -10.79 4.79 -1.68
N VAL A 9 -9.64 5.47 -1.74
CA VAL A 9 -8.34 4.82 -1.57
C VAL A 9 -8.18 4.27 -0.15
N ALA A 10 -8.65 4.99 0.87
CA ALA A 10 -8.66 4.49 2.23
C ALA A 10 -9.52 3.23 2.38
N ASP A 11 -10.72 3.22 1.80
CA ASP A 11 -11.62 2.07 1.81
C ASP A 11 -11.03 0.87 1.05
N CYS A 12 -10.34 1.13 -0.08
CA CYS A 12 -9.60 0.11 -0.81
C CYS A 12 -8.53 -0.54 0.07
N LEU A 13 -7.69 0.25 0.74
CA LEU A 13 -6.63 -0.25 1.62
C LEU A 13 -7.16 -1.04 2.81
N LEU A 14 -8.24 -0.57 3.45
CA LEU A 14 -8.88 -1.28 4.56
C LEU A 14 -9.50 -2.59 4.09
N SER A 15 -10.10 -2.62 2.90
CA SER A 15 -10.60 -3.84 2.26
C SER A 15 -9.47 -4.83 1.97
N VAL A 16 -8.33 -4.37 1.45
CA VAL A 16 -7.14 -5.21 1.25
C VAL A 16 -6.68 -5.80 2.58
N ALA A 17 -6.51 -5.00 3.62
CA ALA A 17 -6.12 -5.47 4.95
C ALA A 17 -7.08 -6.57 5.47
N TRP A 18 -8.38 -6.35 5.33
CA TRP A 18 -9.41 -7.34 5.71
C TRP A 18 -9.34 -8.64 4.90
N ASN A 19 -9.05 -8.57 3.60
CA ASN A 19 -8.93 -9.75 2.74
C ASN A 19 -7.63 -10.55 2.98
N ILE A 20 -6.60 -9.92 3.55
CA ILE A 20 -5.36 -10.60 3.95
C ILE A 20 -5.53 -11.26 5.32
N PHE A 21 -6.33 -10.64 6.19
CA PHE A 21 -6.56 -11.12 7.55
C PHE A 21 -7.06 -12.57 7.55
N PRO A 22 -6.37 -13.49 8.24
CA PRO A 22 -6.79 -14.88 8.29
C PRO A 22 -8.06 -15.01 9.16
N LEU A 23 -9.23 -15.07 8.51
CA LEU A 23 -10.55 -15.18 9.15
C LEU A 23 -10.79 -16.46 9.99
N MET A 24 -9.81 -17.35 10.16
CA MET A 24 -10.00 -18.62 10.86
C MET A 24 -8.82 -18.96 11.77
N GLY A 25 -8.90 -18.50 13.03
CA GLY A 25 -8.45 -19.20 14.25
C GLY A 25 -7.14 -20.00 14.21
N LYS A 26 -6.10 -19.51 13.53
CA LYS A 26 -4.78 -20.16 13.59
C LYS A 26 -4.01 -19.69 14.83
N PRO A 27 -3.22 -20.58 15.46
CA PRO A 27 -2.40 -20.19 16.61
C PRO A 27 -1.44 -19.06 16.22
N PRO A 28 -0.97 -18.25 17.18
CA PRO A 28 -0.03 -17.17 16.90
C PRO A 28 1.12 -17.70 16.04
N ALA A 29 1.51 -16.89 15.05
CA ALA A 29 2.62 -17.17 14.16
C ALA A 29 3.79 -17.71 14.99
N ARG A 30 4.18 -18.96 14.73
CA ARG A 30 5.49 -19.42 15.20
C ARG A 30 6.51 -18.63 14.40
N PRO A 31 7.66 -18.22 14.99
CA PRO A 31 8.72 -17.47 14.31
C PRO A 31 9.37 -18.22 13.11
N GLU A 32 8.82 -19.37 12.73
CA GLU A 32 9.24 -20.21 11.62
C GLU A 32 8.26 -20.12 10.44
N ASN A 33 7.12 -19.41 10.58
CA ASN A 33 6.06 -19.37 9.56
C ASN A 33 6.09 -18.07 8.73
N ARG A 34 7.13 -17.98 7.90
CA ARG A 34 7.40 -16.86 6.99
C ARG A 34 6.17 -16.31 6.21
N PRO A 35 5.25 -17.14 5.67
CA PRO A 35 4.01 -16.63 5.08
C PRO A 35 3.14 -15.78 6.02
N GLU A 36 3.03 -16.16 7.29
CA GLU A 36 2.21 -15.47 8.29
C GLU A 36 2.86 -14.15 8.72
N GLU A 37 4.19 -14.09 8.77
CA GLU A 37 4.93 -12.84 9.01
C GLU A 37 4.66 -11.81 7.91
N ILE A 38 4.76 -12.23 6.64
CA ILE A 38 4.48 -11.33 5.51
C ILE A 38 3.01 -10.90 5.50
N ARG A 39 2.07 -11.82 5.76
CA ARG A 39 0.64 -11.44 5.87
C ARG A 39 0.42 -10.41 6.97
N SER A 40 1.06 -10.59 8.12
CA SER A 40 0.92 -9.66 9.26
C SER A 40 1.48 -8.28 8.90
N LEU A 41 2.66 -8.23 8.27
CA LEU A 41 3.23 -6.99 7.74
C LEU A 41 2.27 -6.29 6.78
N LEU A 42 1.70 -7.01 5.81
CA LEU A 42 0.81 -6.43 4.81
C LEU A 42 -0.51 -5.93 5.43
N VAL A 43 -1.07 -6.67 6.40
CA VAL A 43 -2.25 -6.22 7.16
C VAL A 43 -1.93 -4.91 7.87
N ASP A 44 -0.83 -4.86 8.62
CA ASP A 44 -0.46 -3.69 9.41
C ASP A 44 -0.20 -2.47 8.52
N THR A 45 0.53 -2.64 7.42
CA THR A 45 0.85 -1.52 6.51
C THR A 45 -0.38 -1.02 5.76
N CYS A 46 -1.22 -1.90 5.22
CA CYS A 46 -2.44 -1.50 4.52
C CYS A 46 -3.44 -0.84 5.48
N HIS A 47 -3.59 -1.39 6.69
CA HIS A 47 -4.49 -0.84 7.69
C HIS A 47 -4.04 0.56 8.17
N ASP A 48 -2.77 0.73 8.55
CA ASP A 48 -2.21 2.03 8.95
C ASP A 48 -2.31 3.05 7.81
N ALA A 49 -1.97 2.66 6.58
CA ALA A 49 -2.10 3.53 5.41
C ALA A 49 -3.56 3.93 5.13
N GLY A 50 -4.52 3.02 5.31
CA GLY A 50 -5.94 3.31 5.15
C GLY A 50 -6.44 4.36 6.15
N LEU A 51 -6.05 4.23 7.42
CA LEU A 51 -6.38 5.22 8.45
C LEU A 51 -5.75 6.59 8.14
N ARG A 52 -4.49 6.60 7.72
CA ARG A 52 -3.79 7.83 7.32
C ARG A 52 -4.40 8.49 6.09
N ALA A 53 -4.86 7.71 5.11
CA ALA A 53 -5.56 8.24 3.95
C ALA A 53 -6.86 8.95 4.37
N ARG A 54 -7.60 8.38 5.32
CA ARG A 54 -8.80 9.04 5.90
C ARG A 54 -8.47 10.31 6.66
N GLU A 55 -7.45 10.29 7.52
CA GLU A 55 -6.98 11.48 8.23
C GLU A 55 -6.57 12.58 7.23
N TRP A 56 -5.80 12.20 6.21
CA TRP A 56 -5.38 13.10 5.15
C TRP A 56 -6.57 13.68 4.38
N ALA A 57 -7.55 12.85 4.02
CA ALA A 57 -8.75 13.25 3.30
C ALA A 57 -9.61 14.23 4.12
N ALA A 58 -9.74 14.00 5.42
CA ALA A 58 -10.47 14.89 6.32
C ALA A 58 -9.87 16.30 6.38
N GLU A 59 -8.56 16.41 6.23
CA GLU A 59 -7.84 17.69 6.30
C GLU A 59 -7.65 18.37 4.94
N HIS A 60 -7.47 17.60 3.87
CA HIS A 60 -7.07 18.11 2.54
C HIS A 60 -8.11 17.87 1.44
N GLY A 61 -9.20 17.15 1.74
CA GLY A 61 -10.21 16.75 0.77
C GLY A 61 -9.79 15.57 -0.11
N ALA A 62 -10.33 15.48 -1.33
CA ALA A 62 -10.15 14.30 -2.20
C ALA A 62 -8.70 14.02 -2.63
N GLY A 63 -7.83 15.04 -2.59
CA GLY A 63 -6.43 14.99 -3.00
C GLY A 63 -6.18 14.92 -4.49
N THR A 64 -4.91 14.96 -4.87
CA THR A 64 -4.48 14.79 -6.26
C THR A 64 -4.16 13.33 -6.57
N GLU A 65 -4.00 13.00 -7.85
CA GLU A 65 -3.55 11.66 -8.25
C GLU A 65 -2.16 11.36 -7.68
N GLU A 66 -1.27 12.34 -7.66
CA GLU A 66 0.07 12.21 -7.08
C GLU A 66 0.01 11.92 -5.57
N ASP A 67 -1.00 12.44 -4.88
CA ASP A 67 -1.22 12.16 -3.46
C ASP A 67 -1.68 10.74 -3.20
N ARG A 68 -2.58 10.24 -4.05
CA ARG A 68 -3.14 8.90 -3.94
C ARG A 68 -2.19 7.80 -4.39
N ARG A 69 -1.30 8.09 -5.34
CA ARG A 69 -0.45 7.09 -5.99
C ARG A 69 0.30 6.15 -5.02
N PRO A 70 0.96 6.63 -3.95
CA PRO A 70 1.63 5.73 -3.02
C PRO A 70 0.68 4.78 -2.29
N PHE A 71 -0.51 5.25 -1.94
CA PHE A 71 -1.54 4.46 -1.26
C PHE A 71 -2.14 3.41 -2.20
N LEU A 72 -2.44 3.79 -3.44
CA LEU A 72 -2.94 2.87 -4.47
C LEU A 72 -1.90 1.79 -4.80
N ARG A 73 -0.62 2.19 -4.90
CA ARG A 73 0.47 1.24 -5.13
C ARG A 73 0.60 0.25 -3.97
N LEU A 74 0.42 0.71 -2.73
CA LEU A 74 0.43 -0.18 -1.56
C LEU A 74 -0.73 -1.19 -1.61
N ALA A 75 -1.93 -0.77 -2.03
CA ALA A 75 -3.08 -1.67 -2.19
C ALA A 75 -2.83 -2.75 -3.25
N GLU A 76 -2.23 -2.37 -4.39
CA GLU A 76 -1.81 -3.30 -5.46
C GLU A 76 -0.79 -4.32 -4.93
N VAL A 77 0.29 -3.84 -4.32
CA VAL A 77 1.35 -4.67 -3.74
C VAL A 77 0.80 -5.64 -2.70
N GLY A 78 -0.08 -5.16 -1.80
CA GLY A 78 -0.72 -6.00 -0.78
C GLY A 78 -1.58 -7.11 -1.38
N THR A 79 -2.34 -6.79 -2.44
CA THR A 79 -3.19 -7.75 -3.15
C THR A 79 -2.35 -8.82 -3.86
N ASP A 80 -1.34 -8.42 -4.61
CA ASP A 80 -0.48 -9.32 -5.38
C ASP A 80 0.34 -10.25 -4.47
N ALA A 81 0.93 -9.70 -3.40
CA ALA A 81 1.67 -10.49 -2.43
C ALA A 81 0.78 -11.53 -1.75
N ASN A 82 -0.45 -11.15 -1.36
CA ASN A 82 -1.42 -12.08 -0.76
C ASN A 82 -1.81 -13.22 -1.71
N LEU A 83 -2.03 -12.89 -3.00
CA LEU A 83 -2.35 -13.86 -4.04
C LEU A 83 -1.20 -14.87 -4.20
N LEU A 84 0.05 -14.38 -4.35
CA LEU A 84 1.22 -15.24 -4.50
C LEU A 84 1.45 -16.11 -3.26
N LEU A 85 1.23 -15.58 -2.06
CA LEU A 85 1.27 -16.35 -0.81
C LEU A 85 0.24 -17.49 -0.78
N GLY A 86 -0.95 -17.26 -1.34
CA GLY A 86 -1.96 -18.32 -1.53
C GLY A 86 -1.48 -19.41 -2.49
N MET A 87 -0.82 -19.01 -3.59
CA MET A 87 -0.32 -19.93 -4.60
C MET A 87 0.85 -20.80 -4.13
N VAL A 88 1.74 -20.31 -3.26
CA VAL A 88 2.82 -21.14 -2.69
C VAL A 88 2.30 -22.11 -1.63
N SER A 89 1.24 -21.72 -0.90
CA SER A 89 0.66 -22.52 0.18
C SER A 89 -0.26 -23.67 -0.32
N GLY A 90 -0.78 -23.57 -1.55
CA GLY A 90 -1.77 -24.51 -2.11
C GLY A 90 -1.26 -25.53 -3.13
N THR A 91 0.06 -25.69 -3.31
CA THR A 91 0.60 -26.54 -4.39
C THR A 91 0.59 -28.03 -4.01
N LEU A 92 -0.19 -28.86 -4.70
CA LEU A 92 -0.27 -30.32 -4.46
C LEU A 92 0.91 -31.12 -5.06
N VAL A 93 1.64 -30.54 -6.02
CA VAL A 93 2.84 -31.12 -6.64
C VAL A 93 3.97 -30.08 -6.62
N PRO A 94 5.07 -30.32 -5.91
CA PRO A 94 6.12 -29.32 -5.74
C PRO A 94 6.99 -29.20 -7.00
N ASP A 95 6.79 -28.12 -7.75
CA ASP A 95 7.81 -27.56 -8.64
C ASP A 95 8.68 -26.59 -7.83
N HIS A 96 9.83 -27.09 -7.38
CA HIS A 96 10.73 -26.34 -6.51
C HIS A 96 11.28 -25.07 -7.17
N GLU A 97 11.45 -25.05 -8.49
CA GLU A 97 11.96 -23.86 -9.17
C GLU A 97 10.91 -22.76 -9.25
N ARG A 98 9.68 -23.13 -9.61
CA ARG A 98 8.53 -22.22 -9.58
C ARG A 98 8.25 -21.68 -8.20
N VAL A 99 8.34 -22.52 -7.17
CA VAL A 99 8.16 -22.09 -5.77
C VAL A 99 9.26 -21.11 -5.36
N ARG A 100 10.53 -21.35 -5.72
CA ARG A 100 11.62 -20.40 -5.44
C ARG A 100 11.42 -19.06 -6.15
N ARG A 101 11.04 -19.06 -7.44
CA ARG A 101 10.77 -17.82 -8.19
C ARG A 101 9.65 -16.99 -7.54
N ARG A 102 8.56 -17.65 -7.16
CA ARG A 102 7.45 -17.00 -6.44
C ARG A 102 7.86 -16.42 -5.10
N TRP A 103 8.71 -17.11 -4.35
CA TRP A 103 9.22 -16.57 -3.09
C TRP A 103 10.06 -15.30 -3.29
N ALA A 104 10.91 -15.25 -4.33
CA ALA A 104 11.65 -14.04 -4.65
C ALA A 104 10.73 -12.86 -5.03
N GLU A 105 9.64 -13.13 -5.76
CA GLU A 105 8.62 -12.13 -6.09
C GLU A 105 7.89 -11.64 -4.83
N ILE A 106 7.47 -12.55 -3.95
CA ILE A 106 6.81 -12.22 -2.66
C ILE A 106 7.72 -11.34 -1.80
N GLU A 107 9.02 -11.65 -1.73
CA GLU A 107 9.99 -10.88 -0.95
C GLU A 107 10.18 -9.47 -1.49
N THR A 108 10.25 -9.34 -2.82
CA THR A 108 10.32 -8.03 -3.49
C THR A 108 9.10 -7.18 -3.16
N LEU A 109 7.90 -7.75 -3.25
CA LEU A 109 6.65 -7.05 -2.93
C LEU A 109 6.56 -6.69 -1.44
N ALA A 110 7.00 -7.57 -0.54
CA ALA A 110 7.00 -7.29 0.90
C ALA A 110 7.97 -6.13 1.25
N ALA A 111 9.13 -6.08 0.60
CA ALA A 111 10.06 -4.96 0.76
C ALA A 111 9.45 -3.65 0.23
N GLU A 112 8.84 -3.67 -0.96
CA GLU A 112 8.17 -2.51 -1.55
C GLU A 112 7.03 -2.00 -0.64
N ALA A 113 6.23 -2.89 -0.06
CA ALA A 113 5.19 -2.51 0.91
C ALA A 113 5.78 -1.78 2.13
N GLY A 114 6.93 -2.22 2.62
CA GLY A 114 7.65 -1.55 3.71
C GLY A 114 8.13 -0.16 3.32
N GLU A 115 8.69 0.00 2.13
CA GLU A 115 9.15 1.30 1.59
C GLU A 115 7.98 2.28 1.41
N LEU A 116 6.88 1.81 0.82
CA LEU A 116 5.65 2.60 0.65
C LEU A 116 5.07 3.02 2.00
N ALA A 117 5.07 2.13 3.00
CA ALA A 117 4.61 2.47 4.34
C ALA A 117 5.47 3.58 4.98
N VAL A 118 6.79 3.54 4.80
CA VAL A 118 7.69 4.62 5.27
C VAL A 118 7.41 5.92 4.51
N LEU A 119 7.22 5.86 3.20
CA LEU A 119 6.90 7.04 2.37
C LEU A 119 5.58 7.69 2.79
N ILE A 120 4.53 6.90 2.96
CA ILE A 120 3.22 7.35 3.44
C ILE A 120 3.34 7.94 4.84
N LYS A 121 4.16 7.35 5.71
CA LYS A 121 4.43 7.86 7.06
C LYS A 121 5.13 9.22 7.07
N GLY A 122 6.06 9.41 6.14
CA GLY A 122 6.87 10.61 6.00
C GLY A 122 6.21 11.76 5.24
N ARG A 123 5.04 11.55 4.60
CA ARG A 123 4.34 12.64 3.90
C ARG A 123 3.82 13.65 4.93
N PRO A 124 4.26 14.93 4.85
CA PRO A 124 3.79 15.95 5.77
C PRO A 124 2.30 16.22 5.52
N VAL A 125 1.57 16.27 6.62
CA VAL A 125 0.13 16.48 6.78
C VAL A 125 -0.26 17.95 6.46
N GLY A 126 0.46 18.63 5.59
CA GLY A 126 0.26 20.07 5.38
C GLY A 126 1.06 20.69 4.26
N ARG A 127 1.39 19.95 3.19
CA ARG A 127 1.93 20.61 2.00
C ARG A 127 0.77 21.30 1.29
N PRO A 128 0.72 22.65 1.24
CA PRO A 128 -0.31 23.32 0.47
C PRO A 128 -0.18 22.90 -1.00
N PRO A 129 -1.30 22.77 -1.73
CA PRO A 129 -1.26 22.47 -3.15
C PRO A 129 -0.36 23.51 -3.83
N LEU A 130 0.59 23.06 -4.64
CA LEU A 130 1.38 23.96 -5.47
C LEU A 130 0.39 24.72 -6.36
N THR A 131 0.15 25.99 -6.02
CA THR A 131 -0.64 26.89 -6.86
C THR A 131 0.08 27.01 -8.19
N ALA A 132 -0.49 26.40 -9.21
CA ALA A 132 -0.09 26.60 -10.59
C ALA A 132 -0.35 28.06 -10.95
N GLY A 133 0.71 28.89 -10.90
CA GLY A 133 0.68 30.25 -11.42
C GLY A 133 1.23 31.28 -10.45
N ASP A 134 2.53 31.57 -10.57
CA ASP A 134 3.04 32.92 -10.38
C ASP A 134 4.27 33.11 -11.27
N GLN A 135 4.01 33.22 -12.58
CA GLN A 135 4.95 33.88 -13.49
C GLN A 135 4.71 35.39 -13.42
N SER A 136 5.12 36.03 -12.32
CA SER A 136 5.31 37.48 -12.32
C SER A 136 6.71 37.80 -12.83
N PHE A 137 6.87 37.85 -14.15
CA PHE A 137 7.94 38.63 -14.75
C PHE A 137 7.60 40.10 -14.59
N SER A 138 8.22 40.73 -13.58
CA SER A 138 8.17 42.18 -13.40
C SER A 138 8.90 42.84 -14.58
N SER A 139 8.13 43.43 -15.49
CA SER A 139 8.62 44.38 -16.48
C SER A 139 9.17 45.60 -15.74
N VAL A 140 10.48 45.84 -15.86
CA VAL A 140 11.07 47.15 -15.54
C VAL A 140 11.65 47.70 -16.83
N ARG A 141 10.95 48.70 -17.37
CA ARG A 141 11.49 49.67 -18.32
C ARG A 141 12.50 50.55 -17.60
N SER A 142 13.68 50.74 -18.19
CA SER A 142 14.43 52.00 -18.21
C SER A 142 15.32 52.02 -19.44
#